data_AF-B9EUZ7-F1
#
_entry.id   AF-B9EUZ7-F1
#
_cell.length_a   1.000
_cell.length_b   1.000
_cell.length_c   1.000
_cell.angle_alpha   90.00
_cell.angle_beta   90.00
_cell.angle_gamma   90.00
#
_symmetry.space_group_name_H-M   'P 1'
#
loop_
_entity.id
_entity.type
_entity.pdbx_description
1 polymer ?
#
loop_
_entity_poly.entity_id
_entity_poly.type
_entity_poly.pdbx_seq_one_letter_code
_entity_poly.pdbx_strand_id
1 'polypeptide(L)'
;MEHTSSTSAHAGERPPAPAPFGPLPVLVYDHGLDPRAGGRRDHAADSPVEPNHRRERRAASHGAAAPANWKCYLSDDPTAASCVVLVLAMSEPSLLYCHVGATAGGGWVAHDYDIGDVGLPPSYAPPRRQFISQIAAVNGRFYFADTGKLGVLEFTPSPEFSYLDYPHIEFPEGSNFAKSFLVASHGELFDVYVFFKGFTPEILAVRVCAIDLGGAGDERPAFREVGDLGDRALLLGDANAALLCSASAHGVKGNRVYFMHNILEEPDGGPLRVYDLGDGSMETVRPCPGVSELMCKPFWVMPSAP
;
A
#
# COMPACT_ATOMS: atom_id res chain seq x y z
N MET A 1 10.98 62.04 -39.17
CA MET A 1 12.17 61.30 -38.70
C MET A 1 11.88 60.87 -37.29
N GLU A 2 11.28 59.68 -37.17
CA GLU A 2 10.91 59.05 -35.92
C GLU A 2 12.15 58.39 -35.30
N HIS A 3 12.39 58.66 -34.02
CA HIS A 3 13.42 58.00 -33.24
C HIS A 3 12.84 56.73 -32.63
N THR A 4 13.27 55.57 -33.13
CA THR A 4 13.05 54.26 -32.52
C THR A 4 13.99 54.10 -31.33
N SER A 5 13.43 53.99 -30.13
CA SER A 5 14.13 53.55 -28.92
C SER A 5 13.69 52.13 -28.59
N SER A 6 14.63 51.19 -28.65
CA SER A 6 14.39 49.78 -28.31
C SER A 6 14.45 49.59 -26.80
N THR A 7 13.35 49.11 -26.21
CA THR A 7 13.32 48.65 -24.81
C THR A 7 13.26 47.13 -24.80
N SER A 8 14.34 46.52 -24.32
CA SER A 8 14.48 45.09 -24.07
C SER A 8 13.45 44.62 -23.04
N ALA A 9 12.55 43.70 -23.44
CA ALA A 9 11.60 43.06 -22.55
C ALA A 9 12.32 42.03 -21.67
N HIS A 10 12.28 42.24 -20.35
CA HIS A 10 12.62 41.23 -19.36
C HIS A 10 11.68 40.02 -19.54
N ALA A 11 12.25 38.86 -19.87
CA ALA A 11 11.58 37.59 -19.77
C ALA A 11 11.27 37.33 -18.29
N GLY A 12 9.99 37.42 -17.93
CA GLY A 12 9.50 37.06 -16.61
C GLY A 12 9.73 35.56 -16.36
N GLU A 13 10.46 35.24 -15.30
CA GLU A 13 10.54 33.89 -14.78
C GLU A 13 9.12 33.40 -14.49
N ARG A 14 8.79 32.24 -15.07
CA ARG A 14 7.52 31.55 -14.82
C ARG A 14 7.56 31.05 -13.37
N PRO A 15 6.59 31.40 -12.51
CA PRO A 15 6.55 30.87 -11.17
C PRO A 15 6.47 29.34 -11.21
N PRO A 16 7.10 28.65 -10.24
CA PRO A 16 7.07 27.19 -10.19
C PRO A 16 5.62 26.70 -10.20
N ALA A 17 5.37 25.62 -10.94
CA ALA A 17 4.08 24.97 -10.94
C ALA A 17 3.72 24.59 -9.49
N PRO A 18 2.48 24.83 -9.04
CA PRO A 18 2.06 24.42 -7.70
C PRO A 18 2.27 22.92 -7.54
N ALA A 19 2.87 22.50 -6.42
CA ALA A 19 2.96 21.10 -6.07
C ALA A 19 1.54 20.49 -6.13
N PRO A 20 1.36 19.33 -6.79
CA PRO A 20 0.03 18.81 -7.09
C PRO A 20 -0.76 18.38 -5.84
N PHE A 21 -0.11 18.27 -4.68
CA PHE A 21 -0.72 17.88 -3.41
C PHE A 21 -0.24 18.78 -2.26
N GLY A 22 -1.15 19.15 -1.36
CA GLY A 22 -0.85 20.01 -0.21
C GLY A 22 0.04 19.32 0.83
N PRO A 23 0.43 20.05 1.90
CA PRO A 23 1.41 19.57 2.88
C PRO A 23 0.85 18.53 3.87
N LEU A 24 -0.36 18.01 3.68
CA LEU A 24 -1.02 17.11 4.64
C LEU A 24 -1.21 15.72 4.01
N PRO A 25 -1.07 14.62 4.77
CA PRO A 25 -1.56 13.33 4.33
C PRO A 25 -3.07 13.40 4.16
N VAL A 26 -3.56 12.89 3.03
CA VAL A 26 -4.99 12.90 2.71
C VAL A 26 -5.47 11.46 2.66
N LEU A 27 -6.49 11.15 3.45
CA LEU A 27 -7.24 9.91 3.29
C LEU A 27 -8.31 10.13 2.21
N VAL A 28 -8.20 9.40 1.11
CA VAL A 28 -9.07 9.56 -0.05
C VAL A 28 -10.25 8.61 0.05
N TYR A 29 -11.46 9.18 -0.03
CA TYR A 29 -12.74 8.47 -0.15
C TYR A 29 -13.36 8.83 -1.50
N ASP A 30 -13.13 7.99 -2.52
CA ASP A 30 -13.74 8.20 -3.82
C ASP A 30 -15.17 7.67 -3.84
N HIS A 31 -16.11 8.58 -4.07
CA HIS A 31 -17.55 8.33 -4.12
C HIS A 31 -18.13 8.60 -5.52
N GLY A 32 -17.28 8.76 -6.54
CA GLY A 32 -17.67 8.79 -7.95
C GLY A 32 -18.50 10.00 -8.43
N LEU A 33 -18.68 11.03 -7.59
CA LEU A 33 -19.41 12.23 -8.01
C LEU A 33 -18.52 13.12 -8.87
N ASP A 34 -18.72 13.07 -10.18
CA ASP A 34 -18.30 14.14 -11.08
C ASP A 34 -19.06 15.42 -10.70
N PRO A 35 -18.40 16.53 -10.31
CA PRO A 35 -19.06 17.80 -10.02
C PRO A 35 -19.83 18.37 -11.22
N ARG A 36 -19.65 17.80 -12.43
CA ARG A 36 -20.30 18.22 -13.68
C ARG A 36 -21.46 17.33 -14.12
N ALA A 37 -21.71 16.20 -13.45
CA ALA A 37 -22.77 15.26 -13.82
C ALA A 37 -24.14 15.65 -13.24
N GLY A 38 -24.51 16.94 -13.34
CA GLY A 38 -25.88 17.40 -13.19
C GLY A 38 -26.56 17.43 -14.55
N GLY A 39 -26.97 16.27 -15.10
CA GLY A 39 -27.68 16.28 -16.38
C GLY A 39 -28.02 14.91 -16.96
N ARG A 40 -29.29 14.53 -16.79
CA ARG A 40 -30.07 13.51 -17.52
C ARG A 40 -29.71 12.03 -17.34
N ARG A 41 -30.63 11.37 -16.62
CA ARG A 41 -31.03 9.98 -16.86
C ARG A 41 -31.47 9.81 -18.31
N ASP A 42 -31.08 8.71 -18.94
CA ASP A 42 -31.93 8.00 -19.89
C ASP A 42 -31.73 6.50 -19.70
N HIS A 43 -32.86 5.81 -19.55
CA HIS A 43 -32.97 4.36 -19.51
C HIS A 43 -32.68 3.76 -20.89
N ALA A 44 -31.94 2.67 -20.95
CA ALA A 44 -32.08 1.68 -22.01
C ALA A 44 -31.78 0.28 -21.47
N ALA A 45 -32.58 -0.67 -21.91
CA ALA A 45 -32.80 -1.99 -21.36
C ALA A 45 -31.87 -3.07 -21.95
N ASP A 46 -31.51 -4.01 -21.08
CA ASP A 46 -31.51 -5.48 -21.19
C ASP A 46 -30.87 -6.26 -22.36
N SER A 47 -30.26 -7.39 -21.95
CA SER A 47 -29.91 -8.64 -22.66
C SER A 47 -28.52 -8.78 -23.32
N PRO A 48 -27.97 -10.01 -23.45
CA PRO A 48 -27.78 -11.03 -22.41
C PRO A 48 -26.35 -11.63 -22.40
N VAL A 49 -26.08 -12.44 -21.37
CA VAL A 49 -24.85 -13.21 -21.11
C VAL A 49 -24.69 -14.39 -22.08
N GLU A 50 -23.48 -14.62 -22.60
CA GLU A 50 -22.98 -15.98 -22.89
C GLU A 50 -21.45 -16.11 -22.66
N PRO A 51 -20.93 -17.34 -22.40
CA PRO A 51 -19.70 -17.54 -21.64
C PRO A 51 -18.51 -18.11 -22.43
N ASN A 52 -17.35 -17.97 -21.78
CA ASN A 52 -16.19 -18.87 -21.79
C ASN A 52 -15.08 -18.75 -22.85
N HIS A 53 -13.87 -18.85 -22.29
CA HIS A 53 -12.59 -19.31 -22.83
C HIS A 53 -11.56 -18.31 -23.37
N ARG A 54 -10.44 -18.30 -22.64
CA ARG A 54 -9.05 -18.10 -23.11
C ARG A 54 -8.71 -16.68 -23.58
N ARG A 55 -8.51 -15.76 -22.63
CA ARG A 55 -7.77 -14.53 -22.91
C ARG A 55 -6.28 -14.83 -22.96
N GLU A 56 -5.75 -14.91 -24.17
CA GLU A 56 -4.33 -14.79 -24.47
C GLU A 56 -3.74 -13.58 -23.75
N ARG A 57 -2.69 -13.81 -22.95
CA ARG A 57 -1.89 -12.76 -22.32
C ARG A 57 -1.12 -12.02 -23.40
N ARG A 58 -1.74 -11.01 -24.02
CA ARG A 58 -0.99 -9.94 -24.69
C ARG A 58 -0.51 -8.97 -23.62
N ALA A 59 0.81 -8.80 -23.53
CA ALA A 59 1.43 -7.74 -22.77
C ALA A 59 0.70 -6.42 -23.11
N ALA A 60 0.19 -5.74 -22.08
CA ALA A 60 -0.45 -4.46 -22.25
C ALA A 60 0.55 -3.49 -22.88
N SER A 61 0.27 -3.06 -24.10
CA SER A 61 0.96 -1.94 -24.75
C SER A 61 0.79 -0.68 -23.91
N HIS A 62 1.84 0.13 -23.85
CA HIS A 62 1.93 1.43 -23.19
C HIS A 62 0.59 2.18 -23.13
N GLY A 63 0.05 2.32 -21.91
CA GLY A 63 -1.10 3.20 -21.63
C GLY A 63 -2.36 2.53 -21.08
N ALA A 64 -2.40 1.21 -20.89
CA ALA A 64 -3.51 0.59 -20.16
C ALA A 64 -3.34 0.80 -18.65
N ALA A 65 -4.37 1.33 -17.98
CA ALA A 65 -4.43 1.38 -16.53
C ALA A 65 -4.23 -0.03 -15.96
N ALA A 66 -3.47 -0.14 -14.86
CA ALA A 66 -3.36 -1.40 -14.14
C ALA A 66 -4.77 -1.90 -13.80
N PRO A 67 -5.08 -3.20 -13.98
CA PRO A 67 -6.37 -3.74 -13.56
C PRO A 67 -6.62 -3.43 -12.07
N ALA A 68 -7.88 -3.20 -11.68
CA ALA A 68 -8.24 -2.73 -10.33
C ALA A 68 -7.69 -3.59 -9.16
N ASN A 69 -7.25 -4.82 -9.44
CA ASN A 69 -6.65 -5.75 -8.48
C ASN A 69 -5.11 -5.80 -8.52
N TRP A 70 -4.42 -4.79 -9.04
CA TRP A 70 -2.95 -4.74 -9.08
C TRP A 70 -2.42 -3.56 -8.25
N LYS A 71 -1.32 -3.78 -7.53
CA LYS A 71 -0.65 -2.74 -6.73
C LYS A 71 0.77 -2.52 -7.21
N CYS A 72 1.21 -1.26 -7.23
CA CYS A 72 2.53 -0.85 -7.67
C CYS A 72 3.41 -0.48 -6.48
N TYR A 73 4.68 -0.88 -6.52
CA TYR A 73 5.70 -0.63 -5.51
C TYR A 73 7.02 -0.26 -6.18
N LEU A 74 7.81 0.56 -5.50
CA LEU A 74 9.17 0.90 -5.88
C LEU A 74 10.12 0.29 -4.85
N SER A 75 11.20 -0.34 -5.31
CA SER A 75 12.18 -0.95 -4.40
C SER A 75 13.03 0.08 -3.65
N ASP A 76 13.19 1.27 -4.23
CA ASP A 76 14.00 2.38 -3.74
C ASP A 76 13.53 3.71 -4.37
N ASP A 77 14.26 4.81 -4.14
CA ASP A 77 14.05 6.08 -4.83
C ASP A 77 14.02 5.87 -6.37
N PRO A 78 13.00 6.41 -7.09
CA PRO A 78 12.88 6.20 -8.53
C PRO A 78 14.04 6.78 -9.35
N THR A 79 14.90 7.62 -8.75
CA THR A 79 16.13 8.13 -9.37
C THR A 79 17.33 7.21 -9.18
N ALA A 80 17.24 6.22 -8.29
CA ALA A 80 18.31 5.24 -8.10
C ALA A 80 18.37 4.27 -9.29
N ALA A 81 19.57 4.04 -9.82
CA ALA A 81 19.79 3.14 -10.97
C ALA A 81 19.48 1.66 -10.65
N SER A 82 19.39 1.31 -9.37
CA SER A 82 19.00 -0.02 -8.87
C SER A 82 17.50 -0.13 -8.57
N CYS A 83 16.72 0.94 -8.76
CA CYS A 83 15.30 0.92 -8.44
C CYS A 83 14.55 -0.03 -9.40
N VAL A 84 13.66 -0.84 -8.82
CA VAL A 84 12.79 -1.76 -9.52
C VAL A 84 11.36 -1.32 -9.31
N VAL A 85 10.61 -1.20 -10.41
CA VAL A 85 9.16 -1.06 -10.36
C VAL A 85 8.56 -2.45 -10.32
N LEU A 86 7.78 -2.74 -9.28
CA LEU A 86 7.06 -3.99 -9.10
C LEU A 86 5.56 -3.73 -9.16
N VAL A 87 4.85 -4.45 -10.01
CA VAL A 87 3.39 -4.47 -10.03
C VAL A 87 2.90 -5.88 -9.69
N LEU A 88 2.21 -6.00 -8.57
CA LEU A 88 1.77 -7.27 -7.99
C LEU A 88 0.27 -7.47 -8.23
N ALA A 89 -0.12 -8.66 -8.69
CA ALA A 89 -1.53 -9.05 -8.76
C ALA A 89 -2.02 -9.48 -7.37
N MET A 90 -3.09 -8.85 -6.88
CA MET A 90 -3.59 -9.05 -5.51
C MET A 90 -4.58 -10.23 -5.38
N SER A 91 -4.70 -11.07 -6.41
CA SER A 91 -5.65 -12.18 -6.45
C SER A 91 -5.07 -13.48 -7.01
N GLU A 92 -3.83 -13.45 -7.50
CA GLU A 92 -3.15 -14.59 -8.10
C GLU A 92 -1.63 -14.43 -7.95
N PRO A 93 -0.85 -15.53 -7.98
CA PRO A 93 0.59 -15.45 -7.78
C PRO A 93 1.33 -15.01 -9.06
N SER A 94 1.11 -13.77 -9.46
CA SER A 94 1.67 -13.16 -10.67
C SER A 94 2.19 -11.75 -10.36
N LEU A 95 3.32 -11.40 -10.96
CA LEU A 95 3.90 -10.07 -10.88
C LEU A 95 4.43 -9.60 -12.25
N LEU A 96 4.53 -8.29 -12.39
CA LEU A 96 5.25 -7.59 -13.46
C LEU A 96 6.36 -6.78 -12.83
N TYR A 97 7.53 -6.71 -13.46
CA TYR A 97 8.60 -5.84 -12.99
C TYR A 97 9.41 -5.22 -14.13
N CYS A 98 10.07 -4.10 -13.83
CA CYS A 98 11.10 -3.53 -14.70
C CYS A 98 12.16 -2.79 -13.87
N HIS A 99 13.38 -2.73 -14.40
CA HIS A 99 14.46 -1.94 -13.81
C HIS A 99 14.41 -0.51 -14.33
N VAL A 100 14.40 0.45 -13.41
CA VAL A 100 14.43 1.87 -13.76
C VAL A 100 15.77 2.21 -14.41
N GLY A 101 15.74 2.95 -15.51
CA GLY A 101 16.96 3.36 -16.23
C GLY A 101 17.59 2.28 -17.12
N ALA A 102 16.95 1.12 -17.30
CA ALA A 102 17.41 0.12 -18.25
C ALA A 102 17.42 0.67 -19.69
N THR A 103 18.58 0.66 -20.34
CA THR A 103 18.73 1.10 -21.75
C THR A 103 17.96 0.17 -22.71
N ALA A 104 17.67 0.67 -23.91
CA ALA A 104 16.85 0.05 -24.97
C ALA A 104 16.88 -1.50 -24.96
N GLY A 105 15.76 -2.10 -24.52
CA GLY A 105 15.63 -3.55 -24.31
C GLY A 105 15.09 -3.93 -22.92
N GLY A 106 15.16 -3.01 -21.94
CA GLY A 106 14.54 -3.15 -20.62
C GLY A 106 13.02 -3.02 -20.65
N GLY A 107 12.34 -4.06 -21.11
CA GLY A 107 10.87 -4.15 -21.10
C GLY A 107 10.33 -4.65 -19.76
N TRP A 108 9.02 -4.48 -19.56
CA TRP A 108 8.28 -5.16 -18.50
C TRP A 108 8.42 -6.67 -18.64
N VAL A 109 8.78 -7.34 -17.54
CA VAL A 109 8.87 -8.79 -17.44
C VAL A 109 7.71 -9.30 -16.60
N ALA A 110 6.97 -10.27 -17.13
CA ALA A 110 5.96 -11.01 -16.38
C ALA A 110 6.56 -12.24 -15.73
N HIS A 111 6.19 -12.50 -14.48
CA HIS A 111 6.66 -13.65 -13.73
C HIS A 111 5.53 -14.20 -12.86
N ASP A 112 5.23 -15.48 -13.04
CA ASP A 112 4.38 -16.23 -12.11
C ASP A 112 5.27 -16.82 -11.03
N TYR A 113 4.84 -16.77 -9.77
CA TYR A 113 5.59 -17.31 -8.64
C TYR A 113 4.81 -18.42 -7.92
N ASP A 114 5.50 -19.13 -7.03
CA ASP A 114 4.91 -20.15 -6.17
C ASP A 114 5.51 -20.04 -4.77
N ILE A 115 4.68 -19.63 -3.80
CA ILE A 115 5.03 -19.57 -2.38
C ILE A 115 4.26 -20.63 -1.58
N GLY A 116 3.80 -21.69 -2.26
CA GLY A 116 3.05 -22.79 -1.68
C GLY A 116 1.53 -22.63 -1.74
N ASP A 117 0.84 -23.59 -1.13
CA ASP A 117 -0.62 -23.66 -1.07
C ASP A 117 -1.13 -23.26 0.32
N VAL A 118 -2.36 -22.73 0.37
CA VAL A 118 -3.04 -22.42 1.63
C VAL A 118 -3.18 -23.72 2.43
N GLY A 119 -2.70 -23.72 3.68
CA GLY A 119 -2.71 -24.87 4.57
C GLY A 119 -4.10 -25.24 5.10
N LEU A 120 -5.01 -25.66 4.21
CA LEU A 120 -6.33 -26.16 4.55
C LEU A 120 -6.29 -27.69 4.74
N PRO A 121 -7.15 -28.26 5.60
CA PRO A 121 -7.27 -29.71 5.70
C PRO A 121 -7.63 -30.31 4.34
N PRO A 122 -7.14 -31.51 3.98
CA PRO A 122 -7.37 -32.13 2.67
C PRO A 122 -8.85 -32.30 2.28
N SER A 123 -9.76 -32.24 3.25
CA SER A 123 -11.21 -32.32 3.04
C SER A 123 -11.82 -31.04 2.45
N TYR A 124 -11.12 -29.91 2.47
CA TYR A 124 -11.62 -28.61 2.03
C TYR A 124 -11.00 -28.22 0.69
N ALA A 125 -11.67 -28.61 -0.40
CA ALA A 125 -11.38 -28.20 -1.79
C ALA A 125 -9.95 -28.57 -2.31
N PRO A 126 -9.68 -28.49 -3.62
CA PRO A 126 -8.30 -28.52 -4.10
C PRO A 126 -7.47 -27.41 -3.41
N PRO A 127 -6.17 -27.65 -3.12
CA PRO A 127 -5.29 -26.66 -2.53
C PRO A 127 -5.31 -25.38 -3.36
N ARG A 128 -5.61 -24.25 -2.71
CA ARG A 128 -5.56 -22.94 -3.35
C ARG A 128 -4.14 -22.40 -3.21
N ARG A 129 -3.54 -21.97 -4.31
CA ARG A 129 -2.22 -21.32 -4.28
C ARG A 129 -2.25 -20.06 -3.41
N GLN A 130 -1.21 -19.88 -2.60
CA GLN A 130 -0.99 -18.65 -1.87
C GLN A 130 -0.55 -17.53 -2.83
N PHE A 131 -0.75 -16.29 -2.41
CA PHE A 131 -0.32 -15.11 -3.14
C PHE A 131 0.05 -14.00 -2.15
N ILE A 132 0.96 -13.13 -2.54
CA ILE A 132 1.42 -12.00 -1.72
C ILE A 132 0.28 -10.97 -1.67
N SER A 133 -0.21 -10.70 -0.46
CA SER A 133 -1.34 -9.78 -0.23
C SER A 133 -0.88 -8.39 0.25
N GLN A 134 0.35 -8.28 0.73
CA GLN A 134 1.00 -7.04 1.16
C GLN A 134 2.51 -7.15 0.97
N ILE A 135 3.13 -6.03 0.61
CA ILE A 135 4.58 -5.94 0.46
C ILE A 135 5.05 -4.55 0.89
N ALA A 136 6.26 -4.48 1.41
CA ALA A 136 6.94 -3.24 1.76
C ALA A 136 8.35 -3.25 1.15
N ALA A 137 8.88 -2.09 0.80
CA ALA A 137 10.18 -1.98 0.14
C ALA A 137 11.20 -1.26 1.01
N VAL A 138 12.36 -1.88 1.20
CA VAL A 138 13.47 -1.33 1.99
C VAL A 138 14.79 -1.61 1.27
N ASN A 139 15.54 -0.54 0.99
CA ASN A 139 16.91 -0.60 0.44
C ASN A 139 17.04 -1.50 -0.80
N GLY A 140 16.13 -1.34 -1.78
CA GLY A 140 16.17 -2.09 -3.03
C GLY A 140 15.59 -3.51 -2.96
N ARG A 141 15.08 -3.93 -1.81
CA ARG A 141 14.45 -5.25 -1.59
C ARG A 141 12.98 -5.10 -1.24
N PHE A 142 12.20 -6.13 -1.55
CA PHE A 142 10.80 -6.20 -1.16
C PHE A 142 10.58 -7.27 -0.08
N TYR A 143 9.73 -6.97 0.89
CA TYR A 143 9.44 -7.82 2.03
C TYR A 143 7.94 -8.09 2.12
N PHE A 144 7.55 -9.34 2.32
CA PHE A 144 6.16 -9.75 2.49
C PHE A 144 5.99 -10.71 3.66
N ALA A 145 4.85 -10.64 4.34
CA ALA A 145 4.54 -11.57 5.42
C ALA A 145 4.03 -12.88 4.81
N ASP A 146 4.67 -13.99 5.18
CA ASP A 146 4.24 -15.36 4.89
C ASP A 146 4.04 -16.10 6.23
N THR A 147 3.31 -17.20 6.23
CA THR A 147 2.92 -17.93 7.43
C THR A 147 4.14 -18.36 8.24
N GLY A 148 4.45 -17.59 9.30
CA GLY A 148 5.58 -17.82 10.19
C GLY A 148 6.96 -17.44 9.62
N LYS A 149 7.03 -16.73 8.48
CA LYS A 149 8.28 -16.29 7.84
C LYS A 149 8.15 -14.89 7.23
N LEU A 150 9.26 -14.17 7.15
CA LEU A 150 9.34 -12.94 6.36
C LEU A 150 9.92 -13.29 4.99
N GLY A 151 9.11 -13.23 3.96
CA GLY A 151 9.57 -13.40 2.59
C GLY A 151 10.34 -12.17 2.13
N VAL A 152 11.44 -12.41 1.42
CA VAL A 152 12.28 -11.40 0.78
C VAL A 152 12.30 -11.67 -0.71
N LEU A 153 12.05 -10.63 -1.49
CA LEU A 153 12.05 -10.66 -2.94
C LEU A 153 13.09 -9.67 -3.48
N GLU A 154 14.10 -10.22 -4.16
CA GLU A 154 15.19 -9.48 -4.81
C GLU A 154 15.14 -9.68 -6.33
N PHE A 155 15.75 -8.75 -7.07
CA PHE A 155 15.76 -8.76 -8.55
C PHE A 155 17.18 -8.71 -9.08
N THR A 156 17.85 -9.87 -9.09
CA THR A 156 19.27 -9.98 -9.49
C THR A 156 19.52 -11.14 -10.47
N PRO A 157 19.29 -10.99 -11.79
CA PRO A 157 18.45 -10.01 -12.50
C PRO A 157 16.98 -10.47 -12.65
N SER A 158 16.69 -11.70 -12.25
CA SER A 158 15.34 -12.27 -12.17
C SER A 158 14.83 -12.24 -10.73
N PRO A 159 13.52 -12.41 -10.50
CA PRO A 159 12.95 -12.45 -9.16
C PRO A 159 13.53 -13.66 -8.40
N GLU A 160 14.10 -13.40 -7.23
CA GLU A 160 14.59 -14.43 -6.31
C GLU A 160 13.87 -14.29 -4.96
N PHE A 161 13.33 -15.41 -4.48
CA PHE A 161 12.62 -15.49 -3.22
C PHE A 161 13.52 -16.14 -2.18
N SER A 162 13.71 -15.45 -1.06
CA SER A 162 14.32 -16.01 0.14
C SER A 162 13.43 -15.72 1.35
N TYR A 163 13.76 -16.31 2.49
CA TYR A 163 12.95 -16.20 3.70
C TYR A 163 13.83 -16.01 4.91
N LEU A 164 13.38 -15.12 5.79
CA LEU A 164 13.97 -14.93 7.10
C LEU A 164 13.04 -15.50 8.18
N ASP A 165 13.65 -15.97 9.27
CA ASP A 165 12.91 -16.38 10.45
C ASP A 165 12.07 -15.20 10.96
N TYR A 166 10.79 -15.47 11.22
CA TYR A 166 9.83 -14.49 11.70
C TYR A 166 9.34 -14.90 13.09
N PRO A 167 9.23 -13.96 14.04
CA PRO A 167 8.82 -14.30 15.38
C PRO A 167 7.39 -14.80 15.34
N HIS A 168 7.13 -15.86 16.09
CA HIS A 168 5.77 -16.20 16.41
C HIS A 168 5.24 -15.15 17.38
N ILE A 169 4.26 -14.35 16.95
CA ILE A 169 3.65 -13.36 17.81
C ILE A 169 2.55 -14.02 18.64
N GLU A 170 2.69 -13.91 19.95
CA GLU A 170 1.68 -14.37 20.89
C GLU A 170 0.44 -13.49 20.80
N PHE A 171 -0.69 -14.12 20.48
CA PHE A 171 -1.98 -13.46 20.44
C PHE A 171 -2.38 -13.08 21.87
N PRO A 172 -2.85 -11.84 22.10
CA PRO A 172 -3.38 -11.48 23.41
C PRO A 172 -4.55 -12.39 23.79
N GLU A 173 -4.75 -12.60 25.10
CA GLU A 173 -5.81 -13.46 25.60
C GLU A 173 -7.18 -13.03 25.04
N GLY A 174 -7.90 -14.00 24.48
CA GLY A 174 -9.20 -13.76 23.84
C GLY A 174 -9.13 -13.33 22.38
N SER A 175 -7.94 -13.22 21.77
CA SER A 175 -7.78 -13.04 20.32
C SER A 175 -7.48 -14.36 19.61
N ASN A 176 -8.16 -14.60 18.48
CA ASN A 176 -7.87 -15.73 17.58
C ASN A 176 -7.52 -15.26 16.16
N PHE A 177 -7.56 -13.95 15.92
CA PHE A 177 -7.40 -13.37 14.59
C PHE A 177 -6.74 -12.00 14.68
N ALA A 178 -5.81 -11.73 13.78
CA ALA A 178 -5.14 -10.45 13.64
C ALA A 178 -4.98 -10.08 12.17
N LYS A 179 -5.05 -8.78 11.86
CA LYS A 179 -4.66 -8.22 10.57
C LYS A 179 -3.29 -7.56 10.73
N SER A 180 -2.32 -7.96 9.92
CA SER A 180 -0.99 -7.37 9.86
C SER A 180 -0.88 -6.32 8.75
N PHE A 181 0.08 -5.42 8.89
CA PHE A 181 0.41 -4.39 7.90
C PHE A 181 1.92 -4.16 7.91
N LEU A 182 2.59 -4.57 6.83
CA LEU A 182 3.99 -4.22 6.63
C LEU A 182 4.13 -2.76 6.19
N VAL A 183 4.98 -2.02 6.88
CA VAL A 183 5.20 -0.59 6.65
C VAL A 183 6.69 -0.32 6.55
N ALA A 184 7.12 0.23 5.43
CA ALA A 184 8.50 0.66 5.22
C ALA A 184 8.60 2.17 5.08
N SER A 185 9.69 2.75 5.60
CA SER A 185 10.05 4.15 5.37
C SER A 185 11.49 4.42 5.77
N HIS A 186 12.24 5.16 4.96
CA HIS A 186 13.63 5.59 5.23
C HIS A 186 14.58 4.49 5.74
N GLY A 187 14.48 3.28 5.20
CA GLY A 187 15.33 2.16 5.61
C GLY A 187 14.81 1.35 6.81
N GLU A 188 13.73 1.80 7.45
CA GLU A 188 13.07 1.09 8.55
C GLU A 188 11.93 0.21 8.02
N LEU A 189 11.71 -0.93 8.68
CA LEU A 189 10.59 -1.84 8.43
C LEU A 189 9.82 -2.09 9.73
N PHE A 190 8.51 -2.02 9.64
CA PHE A 190 7.59 -2.32 10.75
C PHE A 190 6.54 -3.33 10.30
N ASP A 191 6.07 -4.15 11.24
CA ASP A 191 4.81 -4.88 11.10
C ASP A 191 3.83 -4.45 12.20
N VAL A 192 2.64 -4.05 11.76
CA VAL A 192 1.60 -3.52 12.65
C VAL A 192 0.45 -4.50 12.73
N TYR A 193 0.15 -4.96 13.93
CA TYR A 193 -0.89 -5.93 14.22
C TYR A 193 -2.12 -5.25 14.80
N VAL A 194 -3.27 -5.51 14.20
CA VAL A 194 -4.58 -5.21 14.78
C VAL A 194 -5.21 -6.54 15.21
N PHE A 195 -5.29 -6.77 16.52
CA PHE A 195 -5.86 -7.99 17.10
C PHE A 195 -7.35 -7.84 17.32
N PHE A 196 -8.11 -8.85 16.95
CA PHE A 196 -9.56 -8.90 17.11
C PHE A 196 -9.98 -9.88 18.19
N LYS A 197 -11.08 -9.57 18.88
CA LYS A 197 -11.62 -10.39 19.96
C LYS A 197 -12.41 -11.58 19.39
N GLY A 198 -11.96 -12.78 19.69
CA GLY A 198 -12.59 -14.03 19.24
C GLY A 198 -12.72 -14.05 17.72
N PHE A 199 -13.96 -14.10 17.25
CA PHE A 199 -14.34 -14.04 15.82
C PHE A 199 -15.22 -12.81 15.52
N THR A 200 -15.08 -11.74 16.30
CA THR A 200 -15.84 -10.49 16.12
C THR A 200 -14.94 -9.41 15.50
N PRO A 201 -15.52 -8.36 14.88
CA PRO A 201 -14.75 -7.20 14.44
C PRO A 201 -14.29 -6.31 15.61
N GLU A 202 -14.56 -6.67 16.88
CA GLU A 202 -14.12 -5.87 18.03
C GLU A 202 -12.59 -5.92 18.15
N ILE A 203 -11.94 -4.76 18.21
CA ILE A 203 -10.49 -4.64 18.33
C ILE A 203 -10.10 -4.82 19.79
N LEU A 204 -9.18 -5.73 20.05
CA LEU A 204 -8.67 -6.04 21.39
C LEU A 204 -7.38 -5.27 21.70
N ALA A 205 -6.46 -5.22 20.73
CA ALA A 205 -5.16 -4.56 20.88
C ALA A 205 -4.60 -4.16 19.52
N VAL A 206 -3.70 -3.17 19.54
CA VAL A 206 -2.83 -2.85 18.41
C VAL A 206 -1.39 -2.94 18.89
N ARG A 207 -0.53 -3.64 18.15
CA ARG A 207 0.91 -3.72 18.45
C ARG A 207 1.71 -3.30 17.23
N VAL A 208 2.83 -2.62 17.47
CA VAL A 208 3.78 -2.23 16.43
C VAL A 208 5.10 -2.92 16.71
N CYS A 209 5.60 -3.68 15.74
CA CYS A 209 6.88 -4.37 15.83
C CYS A 209 7.84 -3.76 14.81
N ALA A 210 8.97 -3.23 15.28
CA ALA A 210 10.09 -2.90 14.41
C ALA A 210 10.83 -4.18 14.02
N ILE A 211 11.19 -4.27 12.74
CA ILE A 211 11.99 -5.34 12.17
C ILE A 211 13.36 -4.74 11.85
N ASP A 212 14.33 -5.04 12.69
CA ASP A 212 15.72 -4.74 12.40
C ASP A 212 16.25 -5.83 11.47
N LEU A 213 16.48 -5.44 10.21
CA LEU A 213 16.89 -6.35 9.14
C LEU A 213 18.37 -6.77 9.26
N GLY A 214 19.11 -6.21 10.23
CA GLY A 214 20.55 -6.45 10.37
C GLY A 214 21.36 -5.79 9.24
N GLY A 215 22.67 -5.65 9.46
CA GLY A 215 23.59 -5.22 8.40
C GLY A 215 23.82 -6.33 7.35
N ALA A 216 24.55 -6.01 6.27
CA ALA A 216 25.03 -7.02 5.33
C ALA A 216 26.03 -7.97 6.04
N GLY A 217 25.51 -9.06 6.60
CA GLY A 217 26.22 -10.06 7.38
C GLY A 217 25.22 -11.07 7.97
N ASP A 218 25.71 -12.21 8.45
CA ASP A 218 24.97 -13.39 8.96
C ASP A 218 24.12 -13.14 10.23
N GLU A 219 23.76 -11.89 10.52
CA GLU A 219 22.88 -11.53 11.64
C GLU A 219 21.41 -11.80 11.27
N ARG A 220 20.74 -12.60 12.09
CA ARG A 220 19.30 -12.85 11.96
C ARG A 220 18.54 -11.55 12.25
N PRO A 221 17.43 -11.28 11.55
CA PRO A 221 16.62 -10.12 11.85
C PRO A 221 16.17 -10.14 13.30
N ALA A 222 16.20 -8.97 13.94
CA ALA A 222 15.73 -8.78 15.29
C ALA A 222 14.37 -8.09 15.29
N PHE A 223 13.50 -8.52 16.18
CA PHE A 223 12.13 -8.04 16.27
C PHE A 223 11.91 -7.39 17.61
N ARG A 224 11.36 -6.18 17.60
CA ARG A 224 11.19 -5.40 18.82
C ARG A 224 9.84 -4.69 18.81
N GLU A 225 9.06 -4.93 19.86
CA GLU A 225 7.83 -4.16 20.08
C GLU A 225 8.17 -2.68 20.35
N VAL A 226 7.40 -1.80 19.72
CA VAL A 226 7.54 -0.35 19.78
C VAL A 226 6.36 0.20 20.56
N GLY A 227 6.65 0.74 21.76
CA GLY A 227 5.65 1.45 22.57
C GLY A 227 5.61 2.96 22.35
N ASP A 228 6.56 3.50 21.59
CA ASP A 228 6.64 4.94 21.30
C ASP A 228 7.26 5.20 19.92
N LEU A 229 6.51 5.91 19.08
CA LEU A 229 6.93 6.35 17.74
C LEU A 229 7.45 7.80 17.74
N GLY A 230 7.34 8.53 18.86
CA GLY A 230 7.67 9.95 18.96
C GLY A 230 6.73 10.81 18.11
N ASP A 231 7.27 11.77 17.35
CA ASP A 231 6.49 12.57 16.39
C ASP A 231 6.14 11.78 15.11
N ARG A 232 6.29 10.46 15.06
CA ARG A 232 5.95 9.66 13.88
C ARG A 232 4.52 9.10 13.99
N ALA A 233 3.90 8.86 12.84
CA ALA A 233 2.58 8.24 12.77
C ALA A 233 2.54 7.17 11.67
N LEU A 234 1.87 6.06 11.94
CA LEU A 234 1.62 4.99 10.97
C LEU A 234 0.25 5.20 10.33
N LEU A 235 0.18 5.21 9.01
CA LEU A 235 -1.04 5.40 8.22
C LEU A 235 -1.32 4.13 7.43
N LEU A 236 -2.35 3.38 7.84
CA LEU A 236 -2.68 2.07 7.29
C LEU A 236 -4.01 2.15 6.54
N GLY A 237 -3.98 1.83 5.26
CA GLY A 237 -5.15 1.69 4.41
C GLY A 237 -5.28 0.26 3.90
N ASP A 238 -6.38 -0.04 3.22
CA ASP A 238 -6.53 -1.33 2.55
C ASP A 238 -5.66 -1.41 1.29
N ALA A 239 -5.45 -0.26 0.63
CA ALA A 239 -4.64 -0.19 -0.58
C ALA A 239 -3.13 -0.04 -0.27
N ASN A 240 -2.77 0.73 0.75
CA ASN A 240 -1.37 1.07 1.06
C ASN A 240 -1.14 1.28 2.56
N ALA A 241 0.11 1.20 2.97
CA ALA A 241 0.54 1.59 4.30
C ALA A 241 1.79 2.47 4.21
N ALA A 242 1.92 3.43 5.12
CA ALA A 242 3.04 4.36 5.14
C ALA A 242 3.38 4.79 6.56
N LEU A 243 4.64 5.17 6.78
CA LEU A 243 5.10 5.85 7.99
C LEU A 243 5.34 7.32 7.67
N LEU A 244 4.76 8.19 8.49
CA LEU A 244 4.95 9.62 8.47
C LEU A 244 6.02 10.01 9.49
N CYS A 245 7.16 10.55 9.03
CA CYS A 245 8.30 10.83 9.90
C CYS A 245 8.14 12.08 10.79
N SER A 246 7.30 13.03 10.39
CA SER A 246 6.93 14.18 11.23
C SER A 246 5.43 14.45 11.14
N ALA A 247 4.69 13.85 12.06
CA ALA A 247 3.26 14.00 12.20
C ALA A 247 2.88 15.47 12.43
N SER A 248 3.60 16.14 13.33
CA SER A 248 3.34 17.56 13.66
C SER A 248 3.52 18.51 12.46
N ALA A 249 4.52 18.29 11.62
CA ALA A 249 4.74 19.08 10.39
C ALA A 249 3.58 18.94 9.40
N HIS A 250 2.84 17.84 9.50
CA HIS A 250 1.74 17.48 8.63
C HIS A 250 0.39 17.52 9.34
N GLY A 251 0.29 18.23 10.46
CA GLY A 251 -0.98 18.51 11.16
C GLY A 251 -1.68 17.29 11.75
N VAL A 252 -1.00 16.15 11.88
CA VAL A 252 -1.52 14.94 12.53
C VAL A 252 -0.80 14.69 13.85
N LYS A 253 -1.39 13.85 14.71
CA LYS A 253 -0.80 13.57 16.03
C LYS A 253 0.25 12.48 15.89
N GLY A 254 1.45 12.74 16.42
CA GLY A 254 2.49 11.74 16.57
C GLY A 254 2.12 10.66 17.58
N ASN A 255 2.89 9.59 17.59
CA ASN A 255 2.69 8.41 18.43
C ASN A 255 1.30 7.77 18.25
N ARG A 256 0.88 7.64 16.98
CA ARG A 256 -0.42 7.10 16.59
C ARG A 256 -0.33 6.08 15.45
N VAL A 257 -1.27 5.13 15.48
CA VAL A 257 -1.63 4.30 14.32
C VAL A 257 -3.00 4.70 13.82
N TYR A 258 -3.08 5.17 12.58
CA TYR A 258 -4.31 5.48 11.88
C TYR A 258 -4.65 4.32 10.94
N PHE A 259 -5.82 3.71 11.07
CA PHE A 259 -6.18 2.58 10.21
C PHE A 259 -7.67 2.47 9.91
N MET A 260 -7.96 2.02 8.70
CA MET A 260 -9.33 1.73 8.28
C MET A 260 -9.83 0.45 8.92
N HIS A 261 -10.90 0.55 9.71
CA HIS A 261 -11.55 -0.59 10.32
C HIS A 261 -12.74 -1.03 9.48
N ASN A 262 -12.46 -1.73 8.38
CA ASN A 262 -13.48 -2.22 7.44
C ASN A 262 -13.39 -3.73 7.22
N ILE A 263 -13.41 -4.51 8.30
CA ILE A 263 -13.28 -5.98 8.24
C ILE A 263 -14.49 -6.64 7.56
N LEU A 264 -15.66 -6.02 7.66
CA LEU A 264 -16.89 -6.53 7.06
C LEU A 264 -17.12 -6.04 5.62
N GLU A 265 -16.16 -5.35 5.03
CA GLU A 265 -16.25 -4.74 3.69
C GLU A 265 -17.51 -3.89 3.52
N GLU A 266 -17.81 -3.07 4.52
CA GLU A 266 -18.89 -2.08 4.50
C GLU A 266 -18.73 -1.17 3.27
N PRO A 267 -19.80 -0.90 2.51
CA PRO A 267 -19.73 -0.10 1.29
C PRO A 267 -19.26 1.34 1.52
N ASP A 268 -19.45 1.89 2.72
CA ASP A 268 -19.00 3.24 3.11
C ASP A 268 -17.49 3.30 3.47
N GLY A 269 -16.78 2.18 3.37
CA GLY A 269 -15.36 2.07 3.69
C GLY A 269 -15.05 1.89 5.18
N GLY A 270 -16.07 1.83 6.04
CA GLY A 270 -15.91 1.70 7.49
C GLY A 270 -15.29 2.93 8.17
N PRO A 271 -15.24 2.94 9.52
CA PRO A 271 -14.64 4.04 10.27
C PRO A 271 -13.11 4.03 10.24
N LEU A 272 -12.53 5.22 10.37
CA LEU A 272 -11.12 5.41 10.69
C LEU A 272 -10.92 5.21 12.20
N ARG A 273 -9.98 4.36 12.57
CA ARG A 273 -9.53 4.17 13.95
C ARG A 273 -8.21 4.89 14.15
N VAL A 274 -8.07 5.54 15.30
CA VAL A 274 -6.83 6.20 15.72
C VAL A 274 -6.43 5.63 17.06
N TYR A 275 -5.36 4.85 17.05
CA TYR A 275 -4.81 4.21 18.25
C TYR A 275 -3.63 5.02 18.80
N ASP A 276 -3.67 5.33 20.08
CA ASP A 276 -2.57 5.92 20.85
C ASP A 276 -1.67 4.81 21.40
N LEU A 277 -0.39 4.77 20.96
CA LEU A 277 0.56 3.80 21.50
C LEU A 277 0.97 4.11 22.95
N GLY A 278 0.94 5.38 23.37
CA GLY A 278 1.39 5.81 24.68
C GLY A 278 0.44 5.44 25.81
N ASP A 279 -0.87 5.56 25.59
CA ASP A 279 -1.89 5.23 26.61
C ASP A 279 -2.83 4.08 26.23
N GLY A 280 -2.73 3.56 25.00
CA GLY A 280 -3.55 2.46 24.49
C GLY A 280 -4.98 2.85 24.15
N SER A 281 -5.31 4.14 24.12
CA SER A 281 -6.66 4.63 23.79
C SER A 281 -6.97 4.47 22.29
N MET A 282 -8.27 4.35 21.99
CA MET A 282 -8.78 4.17 20.64
C MET A 282 -9.87 5.19 20.34
N GLU A 283 -9.61 6.10 19.42
CA GLU A 283 -10.59 7.03 18.88
C GLU A 283 -11.23 6.44 17.60
N THR A 284 -12.50 6.74 17.38
CA THR A 284 -13.24 6.36 16.17
C THR A 284 -13.72 7.61 15.46
N VAL A 285 -13.29 7.78 14.22
CA VAL A 285 -13.66 8.90 13.36
C VAL A 285 -14.42 8.34 12.16
N ARG A 286 -15.52 8.99 11.76
CA ARG A 286 -16.19 8.74 10.48
C ARG A 286 -15.88 9.92 9.55
N PRO A 287 -14.91 9.80 8.62
CA PRO A 287 -14.46 10.94 7.82
C PRO A 287 -15.53 11.50 6.87
N CYS A 288 -16.41 10.65 6.34
CA CYS A 288 -17.45 11.04 5.39
C CYS A 288 -18.85 10.68 5.91
N PRO A 289 -19.38 11.37 6.93
CA PRO A 289 -20.70 11.08 7.45
C PRO A 289 -21.76 11.36 6.35
N GLY A 290 -22.54 10.34 5.99
CA GLY A 290 -23.62 10.43 5.00
C GLY A 290 -23.28 9.90 3.61
N VAL A 291 -22.06 9.41 3.37
CA VAL A 291 -21.73 8.63 2.18
C VAL A 291 -22.10 7.17 2.42
N SER A 292 -22.97 6.60 1.57
CA SER A 292 -23.46 5.22 1.73
C SER A 292 -22.62 4.19 0.99
N GLU A 293 -21.87 4.59 -0.04
CA GLU A 293 -21.10 3.70 -0.91
C GLU A 293 -19.91 4.42 -1.52
N LEU A 294 -18.76 3.76 -1.52
CA LEU A 294 -17.52 4.22 -2.16
C LEU A 294 -17.28 3.46 -3.47
N MET A 295 -16.71 4.16 -4.44
CA MET A 295 -16.26 3.56 -5.71
C MET A 295 -14.95 2.79 -5.56
N CYS A 296 -14.13 3.11 -4.57
CA CYS A 296 -12.89 2.39 -4.27
C CYS A 296 -12.62 2.31 -2.77
N LYS A 297 -11.78 1.34 -2.37
CA LYS A 297 -11.33 1.21 -0.98
C LYS A 297 -10.49 2.44 -0.59
N PRO A 298 -10.69 3.03 0.60
CA PRO A 298 -9.92 4.19 1.03
C PRO A 298 -8.42 3.95 1.04
N PHE A 299 -7.66 4.97 0.65
CA PHE A 299 -6.20 4.91 0.59
C PHE A 299 -5.57 6.25 1.00
N TRP A 300 -4.34 6.19 1.50
CA TRP A 300 -3.60 7.37 1.91
C TRP A 300 -2.83 7.96 0.74
N VAL A 301 -2.96 9.27 0.53
CA VAL A 301 -2.06 10.06 -0.31
C VAL A 301 -1.09 10.75 0.64
N MET A 302 0.18 10.40 0.51
CA MET A 302 1.25 10.99 1.30
C MET A 302 1.65 12.34 0.73
N PRO A 303 1.97 13.34 1.56
CA PRO A 303 2.53 14.59 1.07
C PRO A 303 3.85 14.28 0.35
N SER A 304 4.11 14.96 -0.77
CA SER A 304 5.47 15.04 -1.29
C SER A 304 6.32 15.70 -0.19
N ALA A 305 7.50 15.15 0.10
CA ALA A 305 8.41 15.71 1.08
C ALA A 305 8.54 17.24 0.87
N PRO A 306 8.63 18.04 1.94
CA PRO A 306 9.05 19.44 1.81
C PRO A 306 10.45 19.56 1.20
#